data_AF-A0A2D7X6I8-F1
#
_entry.id   AF-A0A2D7X6I8-F1
#
_cell.length_a   1.000
_cell.length_b   1.000
_cell.length_c   1.000
_cell.angle_alpha   90.00
_cell.angle_beta   90.00
_cell.angle_gamma   90.00
#
_symmetry.space_group_name_H-M   'P 1'
#
loop_
_entity.id
_entity.type
_entity.pdbx_description
1 polymer ?
#
loop_
_entity_poly.entity_id
_entity_poly.type
_entity_poly.pdbx_seq_one_letter_code
_entity_poly.pdbx_strand_id
1 'polypeptide(L)'
;MILGCDEEVASARQYLDPSKAEAIVQWASSNIFTDDEKSCLRFTEEFIIDVSSIPDASAVAVREHLGEEGFVTFVNALLVVEQRIRLLLVWSKLVGNTDT
;
A
#
# COMPACT_ATOMS: atom_id res chain seq x y z
N MET A 1 15.08 1.61 6.53
CA MET A 1 13.93 2.18 5.80
C MET A 1 12.91 2.68 6.82
N ILE A 2 12.28 3.86 6.64
CA ILE A 2 11.46 4.53 7.69
C ILE A 2 10.28 3.67 8.19
N LEU A 3 9.74 2.79 7.35
CA LEU A 3 8.58 1.95 7.69
C LEU A 3 8.92 0.52 8.12
N GLY A 4 10.17 0.05 7.98
CA GLY A 4 10.52 -1.34 8.28
C GLY A 4 9.73 -2.40 7.49
N CYS A 5 9.36 -2.09 6.24
CA CYS A 5 8.52 -2.94 5.40
C CYS A 5 9.29 -3.99 4.58
N ASP A 6 10.59 -4.19 4.85
CA ASP A 6 11.45 -5.08 4.07
C ASP A 6 10.91 -6.52 4.03
N GLU A 7 10.42 -7.04 5.15
CA GLU A 7 9.80 -8.37 5.24
C GLU A 7 8.50 -8.49 4.43
N GLU A 8 7.66 -7.44 4.48
CA GLU A 8 6.41 -7.40 3.71
C GLU A 8 6.69 -7.33 2.21
N VAL A 9 7.66 -6.52 1.79
CA VAL A 9 8.11 -6.45 0.38
C VAL A 9 8.68 -7.78 -0.07
N ALA A 10 9.50 -8.45 0.74
CA ALA A 10 10.05 -9.76 0.43
C ALA A 10 8.94 -10.82 0.27
N SER A 11 7.93 -10.82 1.14
CA SER A 11 6.78 -11.72 1.09
C SER A 11 5.92 -11.49 -0.16
N ALA A 12 5.71 -10.22 -0.53
CA ALA A 12 4.88 -9.83 -1.66
C ALA A 12 5.54 -10.06 -3.02
N ARG A 13 6.88 -10.15 -3.08
CA ARG A 13 7.66 -10.13 -4.32
C ARG A 13 7.21 -11.14 -5.39
N GLN A 14 6.75 -12.33 -4.96
CA GLN A 14 6.27 -13.37 -5.87
C GLN A 14 4.96 -13.02 -6.60
N TYR A 15 4.22 -12.04 -6.10
CA TYR A 15 2.94 -11.60 -6.66
C TYR A 15 3.06 -10.32 -7.51
N LEU A 16 4.25 -9.73 -7.57
CA LEU A 16 4.47 -8.47 -8.27
C LEU A 16 4.82 -8.69 -9.74
N ASP A 17 4.18 -7.92 -10.62
CA ASP A 17 4.67 -7.71 -11.97
C ASP A 17 6.04 -6.99 -11.89
N PRO A 18 7.13 -7.57 -12.45
CA PRO A 18 8.46 -6.98 -12.35
C PRO A 18 8.56 -5.58 -12.96
N SER A 19 7.90 -5.36 -14.11
CA SER A 19 7.93 -4.06 -14.80
C SER A 19 7.21 -2.98 -14.00
N LYS A 20 6.09 -3.34 -13.34
CA LYS A 20 5.39 -2.41 -12.44
C LYS A 20 6.15 -2.15 -11.15
N ALA A 21 6.77 -3.17 -10.57
CA ALA A 21 7.60 -3.02 -9.38
C ALA A 21 8.79 -2.06 -9.62
N GLU A 22 9.44 -2.14 -10.77
CA GLU A 22 10.54 -1.25 -11.13
C GLU A 22 10.09 0.20 -11.34
N ALA A 23 8.91 0.43 -11.93
CA ALA A 23 8.41 1.77 -12.20
C ALA A 23 7.59 2.40 -11.06
N ILE A 24 7.40 1.68 -9.95
CA ILE A 24 6.48 2.10 -8.88
C ILE A 24 6.83 3.47 -8.30
N VAL A 25 8.11 3.84 -8.24
CA VAL A 25 8.55 5.14 -7.74
C VAL A 25 8.09 6.31 -8.62
N GLN A 26 7.81 6.03 -9.90
CA GLN A 26 7.35 7.01 -10.89
C GLN A 26 5.92 6.73 -11.35
N TRP A 27 5.12 6.04 -10.53
CA TRP A 27 3.79 5.54 -10.91
C TRP A 27 2.88 6.63 -11.50
N ALA A 28 2.92 7.84 -10.93
CA ALA A 28 2.05 8.94 -11.34
C ALA A 28 2.27 9.34 -12.82
N SER A 29 3.53 9.45 -13.23
CA SER A 29 3.93 9.81 -14.60
C SER A 29 4.09 8.62 -15.54
N SER A 30 4.08 7.39 -15.02
CA SER A 30 4.31 6.19 -15.82
C SER A 30 3.07 5.78 -16.62
N ASN A 31 3.28 5.33 -17.85
CA ASN A 31 2.20 4.90 -18.75
C ASN A 31 1.88 3.39 -18.64
N ILE A 32 2.61 2.65 -17.79
CA ILE A 32 2.37 1.20 -17.62
C ILE A 32 1.23 0.91 -16.63
N PHE A 33 0.85 1.90 -15.83
CA PHE A 33 -0.25 1.80 -14.88
C PHE A 33 -1.52 2.33 -15.52
N THR A 34 -2.59 1.58 -15.34
CA THR A 34 -3.94 1.97 -15.76
C THR A 34 -4.52 3.02 -14.80
N ASP A 35 -5.63 3.68 -15.19
CA ASP A 35 -6.21 4.75 -14.38
C ASP A 35 -6.78 4.27 -13.04
N ASP A 36 -7.30 3.04 -13.00
CA ASP A 36 -7.72 2.36 -11.77
C ASP A 36 -6.53 2.09 -10.84
N GLU A 37 -5.43 1.56 -11.38
CA GLU A 37 -4.19 1.33 -10.63
C GLU A 37 -3.61 2.63 -10.07
N LYS A 38 -3.57 3.70 -10.88
CA LYS A 38 -3.11 5.02 -10.43
C LYS A 38 -3.99 5.60 -9.32
N SER A 39 -5.30 5.38 -9.40
CA SER A 39 -6.23 5.80 -8.34
C SER A 39 -5.97 5.02 -7.05
N CYS A 40 -5.78 3.71 -7.13
CA CYS A 40 -5.42 2.87 -5.98
C CYS A 40 -4.06 3.25 -5.38
N LEU A 41 -3.05 3.54 -6.21
CA LEU A 41 -1.72 3.94 -5.75
C LEU A 41 -1.74 5.30 -5.05
N ARG A 42 -2.44 6.29 -5.61
CA ARG A 42 -2.65 7.59 -4.95
C ARG A 42 -3.31 7.41 -3.58
N PHE A 43 -4.41 6.66 -3.53
CA PHE A 43 -5.14 6.40 -2.30
C PHE A 43 -4.25 5.68 -1.26
N THR A 44 -3.41 4.74 -1.71
CA THR A 44 -2.45 4.03 -0.85
C THR A 44 -1.45 5.00 -0.21
N GLU A 45 -0.88 5.93 -0.98
CA GLU A 45 0.03 6.94 -0.43
C GLU A 45 -0.65 7.83 0.61
N GLU A 46 -1.85 8.33 0.30
CA GLU A 46 -2.65 9.15 1.21
C GLU A 46 -2.99 8.38 2.50
N PHE A 47 -3.37 7.11 2.38
CA PHE A 47 -3.71 6.22 3.51
C PHE A 47 -2.51 6.00 4.44
N ILE A 48 -1.33 5.75 3.89
CA ILE A 48 -0.11 5.52 4.68
C ILE A 48 0.38 6.80 5.38
N ILE A 49 0.17 7.96 4.76
CA ILE A 49 0.58 9.27 5.32
C ILE A 49 -0.38 9.69 6.44
N ASP A 50 -1.68 9.80 6.13
CA ASP A 50 -2.72 10.19 7.07
C ASP A 50 -4.10 9.75 6.57
N VAL A 51 -4.50 8.55 7.00
CA VAL A 51 -5.83 7.98 6.70
C VAL A 51 -7.00 8.90 7.09
N SER A 52 -6.83 9.77 8.10
CA SER A 52 -7.90 10.65 8.57
C SER A 52 -8.08 11.90 7.71
N SER A 53 -7.10 12.21 6.85
CA SER A 53 -7.07 13.39 5.98
C SER A 53 -7.19 13.02 4.49
N ILE A 54 -7.59 11.78 4.16
CA ILE A 54 -7.81 11.37 2.76
C ILE A 54 -8.91 12.23 2.15
N PRO A 55 -8.68 12.86 0.98
CA PRO A 55 -9.71 13.60 0.28
C PRO A 55 -10.86 12.70 -0.18
N ASP A 56 -12.10 13.15 -0.03
CA ASP A 56 -13.29 12.43 -0.52
C ASP A 56 -13.18 12.06 -2.01
N ALA A 57 -12.57 12.94 -2.82
CA ALA A 57 -12.35 12.72 -4.24
C ALA A 57 -11.49 11.48 -4.53
N SER A 58 -10.51 11.18 -3.67
CA SER A 58 -9.67 9.97 -3.81
C SER A 58 -10.46 8.70 -3.50
N ALA A 59 -11.28 8.72 -2.44
CA ALA A 59 -12.17 7.60 -2.12
C ALA A 59 -13.22 7.35 -3.23
N VAL A 60 -13.81 8.42 -3.76
CA VAL A 60 -14.76 8.35 -4.88
C VAL A 60 -14.10 7.74 -6.11
N ALA A 61 -12.90 8.19 -6.50
CA ALA A 61 -12.20 7.68 -7.67
C ALA A 61 -11.93 6.17 -7.59
N VAL A 62 -11.43 5.67 -6.45
CA VAL A 62 -11.19 4.23 -6.28
C VAL A 62 -12.51 3.45 -6.34
N ARG A 63 -13.57 3.96 -5.69
CA ARG A 63 -14.89 3.32 -5.71
C ARG A 63 -15.50 3.29 -7.10
N GLU A 64 -15.33 4.32 -7.92
CA GLU A 64 -15.81 4.34 -9.31
C GLU A 64 -15.12 3.26 -10.16
N HIS A 65 -13.83 2.99 -9.91
CA HIS A 65 -13.08 1.96 -10.62
C HIS A 65 -13.36 0.54 -10.11
N LEU A 66 -13.44 0.34 -8.79
CA LEU A 66 -13.53 -0.99 -8.18
C LEU A 66 -14.95 -1.42 -7.80
N GLY A 67 -15.91 -0.50 -7.83
CA GLY A 67 -17.22 -0.68 -7.21
C GLY A 67 -17.17 -0.64 -5.68
N GLU A 68 -18.35 -0.71 -5.05
CA GLU A 68 -18.49 -0.62 -3.58
C GLU A 68 -17.76 -1.76 -2.85
N GLU A 69 -18.01 -3.01 -3.25
CA GLU A 69 -17.40 -4.18 -2.63
C GLU A 69 -15.88 -4.22 -2.84
N GLY A 70 -15.43 -3.85 -4.05
CA GLY A 70 -14.01 -3.77 -4.38
C GLY A 70 -13.30 -2.70 -3.57
N PHE A 71 -13.92 -1.53 -3.38
CA PHE A 71 -13.38 -0.46 -2.53
C PHE A 71 -13.22 -0.90 -1.07
N VAL A 72 -14.26 -1.52 -0.49
CA VAL A 72 -14.19 -2.05 0.89
C VAL A 72 -13.11 -3.12 1.02
N THR A 73 -13.01 -4.03 0.05
CA THR A 73 -11.98 -5.07 0.03
C THR A 73 -10.58 -4.46 -0.05
N PHE A 74 -10.39 -3.46 -0.91
CA PHE A 74 -9.13 -2.74 -1.09
C PHE A 74 -8.68 -2.02 0.19
N VAL A 75 -9.58 -1.26 0.83
CA VAL A 75 -9.27 -0.55 2.08
C VAL A 75 -8.92 -1.53 3.21
N ASN A 76 -9.63 -2.65 3.32
CA ASN A 76 -9.29 -3.68 4.31
C ASN A 76 -7.93 -4.32 4.02
N ALA A 77 -7.59 -4.57 2.76
CA ALA A 77 -6.28 -5.09 2.40
C ALA A 77 -5.15 -4.12 2.78
N LEU A 78 -5.33 -2.81 2.51
CA LEU A 78 -4.39 -1.77 2.95
C LEU A 78 -4.20 -1.76 4.46
N LEU A 79 -5.31 -1.80 5.22
CA LEU A 79 -5.27 -1.87 6.67
C LEU A 79 -4.46 -3.09 7.15
N VAL A 80 -4.73 -4.29 6.62
CA VAL A 80 -4.01 -5.50 7.04
C VAL A 80 -2.50 -5.39 6.80
N VAL A 81 -2.09 -4.90 5.63
CA VAL A 81 -0.67 -4.72 5.30
C VAL A 81 -0.02 -3.67 6.21
N GLU A 82 -0.66 -2.51 6.37
CA GLU A 82 -0.17 -1.43 7.23
C GLU A 82 -0.03 -1.87 8.71
N GLN A 83 -1.00 -2.61 9.23
CA GLN A 83 -0.95 -3.15 10.59
C GLN A 83 0.17 -4.18 10.76
N ARG A 84 0.42 -5.05 9.77
CA ARG A 84 1.55 -5.99 9.82
C ARG A 84 2.89 -5.26 9.91
N ILE A 85 3.09 -4.25 9.07
CA ILE A 85 4.29 -3.40 9.08
C ILE A 85 4.48 -2.77 10.47
N ARG A 86 3.43 -2.15 11.03
CA ARG A 86 3.51 -1.51 12.36
C ARG A 86 3.74 -2.51 13.49
N LEU A 87 3.11 -3.68 13.45
CA LEU A 87 3.28 -4.72 14.46
C LEU A 87 4.72 -5.24 14.48
N LEU A 88 5.36 -5.43 13.33
CA LEU A 88 6.78 -5.82 13.25
C LEU A 88 7.69 -4.76 13.89
N LEU A 89 7.44 -3.47 13.63
CA LEU A 89 8.20 -2.38 14.26
C LEU A 89 8.02 -2.36 15.79
N VAL A 90 6.79 -2.52 16.26
CA VAL A 90 6.48 -2.56 17.70
C VAL A 90 7.14 -3.78 18.34
N TRP A 91 7.05 -4.94 17.70
CA TRP A 91 7.65 -6.18 18.17
C TRP A 91 9.16 -6.07 18.30
N SER A 92 9.85 -5.59 17.25
CA SER A 92 11.29 -5.32 17.26
C SER A 92 11.69 -4.40 18.41
N LYS A 93 10.90 -3.36 18.70
CA LYS A 93 11.17 -2.43 19.81
C LYS A 93 10.93 -3.04 21.20
N LEU A 94 9.89 -3.86 21.36
CA LEU A 94 9.51 -4.42 22.66
C LEU A 94 10.31 -5.67 23.03
N VAL A 95 10.61 -6.52 22.05
CA VAL A 95 11.16 -7.86 22.25
C VAL A 95 12.60 -7.97 21.73
N GLY A 96 13.06 -7.02 20.91
CA GLY A 96 14.35 -7.05 20.22
C GLY A 96 14.24 -7.66 18.82
N ASN A 97 15.24 -7.40 17.97
CA ASN A 97 15.35 -8.07 16.68
C ASN A 97 15.72 -9.54 16.90
N THR A 98 15.03 -10.45 16.21
CA THR A 98 15.48 -11.84 16.03
C THR A 98 16.58 -11.90 14.97
N ASP A 99 17.66 -11.14 15.17
CA ASP A 99 18.89 -11.34 14.41
C ASP A 99 19.70 -12.44 15.14
N THR A 100 19.32 -13.69 14.87
CA THR A 100 20.17 -14.89 15.03
C THR A 100 20.31 -15.58 13.70
#